data_AF-A0A5C9BYL0-F1
#
_entry.id   AF-A0A5C9BYL0-F1
#
_cell.length_a   1.000
_cell.length_b   1.000
_cell.length_c   1.000
_cell.angle_alpha   90.00
_cell.angle_beta   90.00
_cell.angle_gamma   90.00
#
_symmetry.space_group_name_H-M   'P 1'
#
loop_
_entity.id
_entity.type
_entity.pdbx_description
1 polymer ?
#
loop_
_entity_poly.entity_id
_entity_poly.type
_entity_poly.pdbx_seq_one_letter_code
_entity_poly.pdbx_strand_id
1 'polypeptide(L)'
;MSDPLDQISKDRSARDRRDQQIAAARRSGLSYAAIGRMFKMSGDNVKDRIARLHQKERVHKSDNPFVKLTPQTLRLLQAQGLLTVERVVDAYQKNELYGIRNFGTKRLREVEKWFPVKPANRP
;
A
#
# COMPACT_ATOMS: atom_id res chain seq x y z
N MET A 1 -10.29 15.41 -26.66
CA MET A 1 -8.99 14.84 -26.22
C MET A 1 -9.19 14.31 -24.80
N SER A 2 -8.82 13.06 -24.50
CA SER A 2 -8.98 12.52 -23.15
C SER A 2 -7.91 13.08 -22.21
N ASP A 3 -8.31 13.41 -20.98
CA ASP A 3 -7.42 13.92 -19.93
C ASP A 3 -6.31 12.88 -19.64
N PRO A 4 -5.02 13.28 -19.59
CA PRO A 4 -3.91 12.40 -19.20
C PRO A 4 -4.14 11.64 -17.88
N LEU A 5 -4.84 12.24 -16.91
CA LEU A 5 -5.16 11.59 -15.64
C LEU A 5 -6.18 10.46 -15.80
N ASP A 6 -7.14 10.60 -16.72
CA ASP A 6 -8.11 9.55 -17.03
C ASP A 6 -7.43 8.34 -17.68
N GLN A 7 -6.43 8.58 -18.54
CA GLN A 7 -5.69 7.49 -19.18
C GLN A 7 -4.88 6.69 -18.15
N ILE A 8 -4.21 7.37 -17.21
CA ILE A 8 -3.47 6.72 -16.12
C ILE A 8 -4.41 5.85 -15.26
N SER A 9 -5.61 6.35 -14.96
CA SER A 9 -6.61 5.63 -14.17
C SER A 9 -7.11 4.36 -14.89
N LYS A 10 -7.38 4.47 -16.20
CA LYS A 10 -7.80 3.34 -17.04
C LYS A 10 -6.71 2.28 -17.13
N ASP A 11 -5.46 2.68 -17.36
CA ASP A 11 -4.32 1.77 -17.46
C ASP A 11 -4.07 1.03 -16.14
N ARG A 12 -4.21 1.72 -15.01
CA ARG A 12 -4.11 1.11 -13.69
C ARG A 12 -5.22 0.08 -13.46
N SER A 13 -6.44 0.41 -13.83
CA SER A 13 -7.60 -0.48 -13.70
C SER A 13 -7.44 -1.73 -14.57
N ALA A 14 -6.97 -1.58 -15.81
CA ALA A 14 -6.70 -2.70 -16.71
C ALA A 14 -5.61 -3.62 -16.15
N ARG A 15 -4.55 -3.05 -15.55
CA ARG A 15 -3.48 -3.81 -14.89
C ARG A 15 -4.00 -4.61 -13.70
N ASP A 16 -4.80 -3.99 -12.83
CA ASP A 16 -5.37 -4.64 -11.65
C ASP A 16 -6.31 -5.80 -12.07
N ARG A 17 -7.14 -5.61 -13.10
CA ARG A 17 -7.98 -6.69 -13.66
C ARG A 17 -7.15 -7.85 -14.20
N ARG A 18 -6.09 -7.57 -14.93
CA ARG A 18 -5.18 -8.60 -15.45
C ARG A 18 -4.51 -9.37 -14.32
N ASP A 19 -4.02 -8.69 -13.28
CA ASP A 19 -3.37 -9.36 -12.15
C ASP A 19 -4.37 -10.25 -11.38
N GLN A 20 -5.65 -9.86 -11.28
CA GLN A 20 -6.72 -10.71 -10.76
C GLN A 20 -6.98 -11.95 -11.64
N GLN A 21 -7.01 -11.80 -12.96
CA GLN A 21 -7.17 -12.93 -13.89
C GLN A 21 -5.99 -13.90 -13.82
N ILE A 22 -4.76 -13.39 -13.71
CA ILE A 22 -3.55 -14.18 -13.49
C ILE A 22 -3.66 -15.01 -12.19
N ALA A 23 -4.08 -14.38 -11.10
CA ALA A 23 -4.24 -15.06 -9.82
C ALA A 23 -5.38 -16.11 -9.87
N ALA A 24 -6.49 -15.81 -10.55
CA ALA A 24 -7.57 -16.76 -10.76
C ALA A 24 -7.11 -17.99 -11.56
N ALA A 25 -6.39 -17.77 -12.66
CA ALA A 25 -5.80 -18.85 -13.46
C ALA A 25 -4.86 -19.75 -12.63
N ARG A 26 -4.07 -19.16 -11.72
CA ARG A 26 -3.25 -19.94 -10.79
C ARG A 26 -4.09 -20.76 -9.80
N ARG A 27 -5.16 -20.19 -9.25
CA ARG A 27 -6.10 -20.89 -8.35
C ARG A 27 -6.81 -22.05 -9.04
N SER A 28 -7.06 -21.95 -10.35
CA SER A 28 -7.61 -23.04 -11.17
C SER A 28 -6.58 -24.13 -11.54
N GLY A 29 -5.36 -24.09 -10.99
CA GLY A 29 -4.36 -25.14 -11.14
C GLY A 29 -3.34 -24.93 -12.27
N LEU A 30 -3.43 -23.85 -13.07
CA LEU A 30 -2.48 -23.62 -14.15
C LEU A 30 -1.07 -23.32 -13.62
N SER A 31 -0.05 -23.85 -14.32
CA SER A 31 1.35 -23.57 -13.99
C SER A 31 1.75 -22.14 -14.36
N TYR A 32 2.79 -21.61 -13.70
CA TYR A 32 3.29 -20.26 -14.01
C TYR A 32 3.70 -20.11 -15.48
N ALA A 33 4.27 -21.15 -16.10
CA ALA A 33 4.65 -21.14 -17.51
C ALA A 33 3.42 -21.11 -18.44
N ALA A 34 2.36 -21.87 -18.11
CA ALA A 34 1.11 -21.86 -18.90
C ALA A 34 0.43 -20.48 -18.86
N ILE A 35 0.34 -19.89 -17.66
CA ILE A 35 -0.19 -18.52 -17.49
C ILE A 35 0.69 -17.51 -18.21
N GLY A 36 2.01 -17.66 -18.14
CA GLY A 36 2.97 -16.80 -18.85
C GLY A 36 2.70 -16.77 -20.35
N ARG A 37 2.46 -17.93 -20.98
CA ARG A 37 2.07 -18.01 -22.39
C ARG A 37 0.75 -17.29 -22.68
N MET A 38 -0.28 -17.50 -21.85
CA MET A 38 -1.60 -16.86 -22.03
C MET A 38 -1.51 -15.32 -22.02
N PHE A 39 -0.70 -14.76 -21.13
CA PHE A 39 -0.56 -13.31 -20.96
C PHE A 39 0.69 -12.71 -21.62
N LYS A 40 1.38 -13.48 -22.46
CA LYS A 40 2.61 -13.07 -23.18
C LYS A 40 3.69 -12.50 -22.25
N MET A 41 3.99 -13.22 -21.17
CA MET A 41 5.03 -12.86 -20.20
C MET A 41 5.77 -14.08 -19.65
N SER A 42 6.91 -13.88 -18.99
CA SER A 42 7.66 -14.97 -18.35
C SER A 42 6.91 -15.55 -17.14
N GLY A 43 7.19 -16.82 -16.82
CA GLY A 43 6.65 -17.47 -15.62
C GLY A 43 7.06 -16.77 -14.33
N ASP A 44 8.28 -16.22 -14.25
CA ASP A 44 8.74 -15.44 -13.10
C ASP A 44 7.94 -14.15 -12.92
N ASN A 45 7.63 -13.44 -14.01
CA ASN A 45 6.79 -12.25 -13.95
C ASN A 45 5.37 -12.59 -13.44
N VAL A 46 4.83 -13.75 -13.83
CA VAL A 46 3.56 -14.25 -13.29
C VAL A 46 3.67 -14.49 -11.78
N LYS A 47 4.73 -15.17 -11.32
CA LYS A 47 4.98 -15.44 -9.90
C LYS A 47 5.06 -14.13 -9.10
N ASP A 48 5.80 -13.14 -9.59
CA ASP A 48 5.95 -11.83 -8.96
C ASP A 48 4.65 -11.04 -8.89
N ARG A 49 3.81 -11.13 -9.93
CA ARG A 49 2.49 -10.48 -9.94
C ARG A 49 1.55 -11.09 -8.89
N ILE A 50 1.52 -12.41 -8.80
CA ILE A 50 0.70 -13.11 -7.79
C ILE A 50 1.19 -12.79 -6.38
N ALA A 51 2.51 -12.80 -6.15
CA ALA A 51 3.10 -12.43 -4.86
C ALA A 51 2.73 -11.00 -4.46
N ARG A 52 2.80 -10.04 -5.39
CA ARG A 52 2.37 -8.65 -5.16
C ARG A 52 0.88 -8.53 -4.86
N LEU A 53 0.03 -9.29 -5.54
CA LEU A 53 -1.41 -9.29 -5.26
C LEU A 53 -1.70 -9.82 -3.86
N HIS A 54 -1.13 -10.96 -3.48
CA HIS A 54 -1.27 -11.51 -2.12
C HIS A 54 -0.74 -10.55 -1.06
N GLN A 55 0.38 -9.87 -1.31
CA GLN A 55 0.89 -8.86 -0.39
C GLN A 55 -0.08 -7.68 -0.25
N LYS A 56 -0.65 -7.18 -1.36
CA LYS A 56 -1.66 -6.11 -1.33
C LYS A 56 -2.90 -6.53 -0.53
N GLU A 57 -3.38 -7.76 -0.73
CA GLU A 57 -4.50 -8.33 0.03
C GLU A 57 -4.17 -8.45 1.52
N ARG A 58 -2.98 -8.93 1.88
CA ARG A 58 -2.51 -9.01 3.27
C ARG A 58 -2.45 -7.64 3.95
N VAL A 59 -1.87 -6.65 3.27
CA VAL A 59 -1.80 -5.28 3.79
C VAL A 59 -3.20 -4.70 3.98
N HIS A 60 -4.11 -4.94 3.03
CA HIS A 60 -5.48 -4.43 3.11
C HIS A 60 -6.26 -5.04 4.30
N LYS A 61 -6.14 -6.35 4.50
CA LYS A 61 -6.80 -7.11 5.57
C LYS A 61 -6.15 -6.98 6.95
N SER A 62 -4.95 -6.44 7.04
CA SER A 62 -4.25 -6.32 8.32
C SER A 62 -4.88 -5.25 9.19
N ASP A 63 -5.06 -5.54 10.48
CA ASP A 63 -5.46 -4.56 11.50
C ASP A 63 -4.27 -3.76 12.03
N ASN A 64 -3.04 -4.26 11.83
CA ASN A 64 -1.83 -3.51 12.17
C ASN A 64 -1.69 -2.28 11.24
N PRO A 65 -1.69 -1.04 11.76
CA PRO A 65 -1.61 0.15 10.92
C PRO A 65 -0.21 0.36 10.31
N PHE A 66 0.85 -0.16 10.94
CA PHE A 66 2.22 -0.03 10.46
C PHE A 66 2.44 -0.70 9.11
N VAL A 67 1.75 -1.80 8.81
CA VAL A 67 1.89 -2.47 7.50
C VAL A 67 1.21 -1.72 6.36
N LYS A 68 0.35 -0.75 6.67
CA LYS A 68 -0.35 0.10 5.69
C LYS A 68 0.43 1.37 5.35
N LEU A 69 1.47 1.68 6.11
CA LEU A 69 2.34 2.83 5.88
C LEU A 69 3.23 2.62 4.66
N THR A 70 3.60 3.72 4.01
CA THR A 70 4.70 3.67 3.06
C THR A 70 6.02 3.36 3.79
N PRO A 71 6.99 2.70 3.13
CA PRO A 71 8.26 2.36 3.76
C PRO A 71 9.01 3.56 4.35
N GLN A 72 8.81 4.75 3.79
CA GLN A 72 9.44 5.97 4.27
C GLN A 72 8.77 6.52 5.53
N THR A 73 7.43 6.52 5.60
CA THR A 73 6.71 6.90 6.83
C THR A 73 7.08 5.97 7.97
N LEU A 74 7.09 4.65 7.72
CA LEU A 74 7.49 3.65 8.70
C LEU A 74 8.91 3.89 9.22
N ARG A 75 9.88 4.11 8.32
CA ARG A 75 11.27 4.40 8.72
C ARG A 75 11.40 5.63 9.60
N LEU A 76 10.65 6.70 9.30
CA LEU A 76 10.69 7.93 10.10
C LEU A 76 10.11 7.70 11.51
N LEU A 77 8.99 7.00 11.63
CA LEU A 77 8.43 6.65 12.95
C LEU A 77 9.41 5.78 13.76
N GLN A 78 10.02 4.78 13.13
CA GLN A 78 11.00 3.91 13.76
C GLN A 78 12.24 4.69 14.24
N ALA A 79 12.73 5.65 13.45
CA ALA A 79 13.87 6.50 13.81
C ALA A 79 13.58 7.40 15.02
N GLN A 80 12.32 7.64 15.36
CA GLN A 80 11.90 8.38 16.55
C GLN A 80 11.50 7.45 17.72
N GLY A 81 11.73 6.13 17.58
CA GLY A 81 11.33 5.14 18.58
C GLY A 81 9.82 4.93 18.69
N LEU A 82 9.03 5.38 17.71
CA LEU A 82 7.57 5.24 17.68
C LEU A 82 7.19 3.86 17.11
N LEU A 83 7.43 2.82 17.91
CA LEU A 83 7.30 1.42 17.51
C LEU A 83 5.94 0.79 17.86
N THR A 84 5.08 1.50 18.61
CA THR A 84 3.77 1.02 19.04
C THR A 84 2.67 1.98 18.61
N VAL A 85 1.44 1.48 18.51
CA VAL A 85 0.30 2.27 18.05
C VAL A 85 0.06 3.43 19.02
N GLU A 86 0.10 3.16 20.31
CA GLU A 86 -0.12 4.11 21.40
C GLU A 86 0.87 5.27 21.31
N ARG A 87 2.16 4.97 21.12
CA ARG A 87 3.20 6.02 21.02
C ARG A 87 3.02 6.90 19.79
N VAL A 88 2.60 6.32 18.66
CA VAL A 88 2.32 7.10 17.44
C VAL A 88 1.08 7.99 17.65
N VAL A 89 0.04 7.47 18.28
CA VAL A 89 -1.19 8.21 18.58
C VAL A 89 -0.90 9.36 19.55
N ASP A 90 -0.15 9.11 20.62
CA ASP A 90 0.25 10.12 21.59
C ASP A 90 1.10 11.22 20.94
N ALA A 91 2.11 10.84 20.13
CA ALA A 91 2.94 11.79 19.39
C ALA A 91 2.13 12.62 18.39
N TYR A 92 1.12 12.02 17.74
CA TYR A 92 0.20 12.75 16.87
C TYR A 92 -0.62 13.77 17.67
N GLN A 93 -1.23 13.35 18.79
CA GLN A 93 -2.07 14.22 19.63
C GLN A 93 -1.30 15.39 20.25
N LYS A 94 -0.03 15.18 20.60
CA LYS A 94 0.88 16.22 21.12
C LYS A 94 1.52 17.08 20.02
N ASN A 95 1.16 16.87 18.75
CA ASN A 95 1.76 17.52 17.59
C ASN A 95 3.28 17.30 17.43
N GLU A 96 3.85 16.28 18.08
CA GLU A 96 5.28 15.97 18.02
C GLU A 96 5.70 15.49 16.62
N LEU A 97 4.79 14.85 15.89
CA LEU A 97 5.07 14.38 14.53
C LEU A 97 5.42 15.53 13.55
N TYR A 98 4.93 16.74 13.80
CA TYR A 98 5.24 17.92 12.98
C TYR A 98 6.68 18.38 13.14
N GLY A 99 7.30 18.10 14.29
CA GLY A 99 8.70 18.42 14.57
C GLY A 99 9.70 17.46 13.93
N ILE A 100 9.24 16.30 13.44
CA ILE A 100 10.12 15.32 12.82
C ILE A 100 10.57 15.83 11.45
N ARG A 101 11.89 15.92 11.25
CA ARG A 101 12.48 16.31 9.97
C ARG A 101 11.95 15.42 8.84
N ASN A 102 11.51 16.05 7.75
CA ASN A 102 10.90 15.39 6.58
C ASN A 102 9.55 14.70 6.84
N PHE A 103 8.89 14.94 7.97
CA PHE A 103 7.57 14.39 8.27
C PHE A 103 6.43 15.33 7.82
N GLY A 104 6.35 15.57 6.51
CA GLY A 104 5.36 16.48 5.94
C GLY A 104 3.93 15.93 5.88
N THR A 105 3.01 16.76 5.36
CA THR A 105 1.56 16.52 5.28
C THR A 105 1.17 15.15 4.73
N LYS A 106 1.90 14.63 3.74
CA LYS A 106 1.61 13.30 3.16
C LYS A 106 1.69 12.19 4.20
N ARG A 107 2.69 12.25 5.09
CA ARG A 107 2.96 11.23 6.12
C ARG A 107 2.00 11.38 7.28
N LEU A 108 1.67 12.61 7.66
CA LEU A 108 0.59 12.89 8.61
C LEU A 108 -0.75 12.31 8.14
N ARG A 109 -1.11 12.50 6.87
CA ARG A 109 -2.31 11.88 6.30
C ARG A 109 -2.29 10.36 6.32
N GLU A 110 -1.11 9.73 6.19
CA GLU A 110 -1.00 8.27 6.36
C GLU A 110 -1.28 7.86 7.82
N VAL A 111 -0.79 8.62 8.80
CA VAL A 111 -1.09 8.39 10.22
C VAL A 111 -2.59 8.59 10.49
N GLU A 112 -3.16 9.72 10.08
CA GLU A 112 -4.60 10.03 10.20
C GLU A 112 -5.50 8.94 9.60
N LYS A 113 -5.08 8.37 8.48
CA LYS A 113 -5.87 7.37 7.76
C LYS A 113 -5.84 6.00 8.40
N TRP A 114 -4.70 5.60 8.96
CA TRP A 114 -4.48 4.20 9.37
C TRP A 114 -4.44 3.99 10.87
N PHE A 115 -4.02 4.99 11.65
CA PHE A 115 -3.96 4.91 13.10
C PHE A 115 -5.29 5.40 13.72
N PRO A 116 -5.65 4.92 14.91
CA PRO A 116 -6.88 5.32 15.60
C PRO A 116 -6.71 6.70 16.26
N VAL A 117 -6.35 7.72 15.47
CA VAL A 117 -6.22 9.10 15.92
C VAL A 117 -7.55 9.82 15.70
N LYS A 118 -7.94 10.68 16.65
CA LYS A 118 -9.02 11.64 16.40
C LYS A 118 -8.45 12.74 15.50
N PRO A 119 -9.17 13.19 14.45
CA PRO A 119 -8.71 14.33 13.67
C PRO A 119 -8.53 15.50 14.64
N ALA A 120 -7.34 16.11 14.64
CA ALA A 120 -7.15 17.36 15.37
C ALA A 120 -8.20 18.34 14.86
N ASN A 121 -8.94 19.00 15.77
CA ASN A 121 -9.82 20.12 15.42
C ASN A 121 -8.95 21.12 14.64
N ARG A 122 -9.06 21.12 13.32
CA ARG A 122 -8.39 22.10 12.47
C ARG A 122 -9.15 23.42 12.69
N PRO A 123 -8.52 24.48 13.20
CA PRO A 123 -9.11 25.81 13.13
C PRO A 123 -9.29 26.24 11.66
#